data_AF-A0A940YMP7-F1
#
_entry.id   AF-A0A940YMP7-F1
#
_cell.length_a   1.000
_cell.length_b   1.000
_cell.length_c   1.000
_cell.angle_alpha   90.00
_cell.angle_beta   90.00
_cell.angle_gamma   90.00
#
_symmetry.space_group_name_H-M   'P 1'
#
loop_
_entity.id
_entity.type
_entity.pdbx_description
1 polymer ?
#
loop_
_entity_poly.entity_id
_entity_poly.type
_entity_poly.pdbx_seq_one_letter_code
_entity_poly.pdbx_strand_id
1 'polypeptide(L)'
;MLAAVGGSAWLSGCKTPMPAPAPAPVPSTRPAPAPAPAAPAARTPTEFRLQAARRLVEANAGMTYLEDAPEPLLAIPVLEAELDADGRILKINVLRYPSQAKDTTQLAIDAMKRGAPYGDMRRLPKPWRYTEAFLFDDNRRFKPRTLDE
;
A
#
# COMPACT_ATOMS: atom_id res chain seq x y z
N MET A 1 -90.36 0.55 16.88
CA MET A 1 -89.96 0.34 15.47
C MET A 1 -88.58 0.95 15.28
N LEU A 2 -87.59 0.14 14.85
CA LEU A 2 -86.29 0.47 14.23
C LEU A 2 -85.53 1.72 14.76
N ALA A 3 -84.43 1.59 15.53
CA ALA A 3 -83.04 1.40 15.06
C ALA A 3 -82.55 2.53 14.12
N ALA A 4 -81.36 3.13 14.19
CA ALA A 4 -80.20 3.23 15.09
C ALA A 4 -79.25 4.28 14.45
N VAL A 5 -78.12 4.61 15.12
CA VAL A 5 -76.91 5.31 14.60
C VAL A 5 -77.04 6.85 14.52
N GLY A 6 -76.17 7.71 15.08
CA GLY A 6 -74.77 7.59 15.51
C GLY A 6 -73.91 8.55 14.66
N GLY A 7 -73.06 9.40 15.24
CA GLY A 7 -72.13 10.19 14.42
C GLY A 7 -71.45 11.38 15.09
N SER A 8 -70.19 11.17 15.48
CA SER A 8 -69.29 12.05 16.22
C SER A 8 -68.88 13.36 15.55
N ALA A 9 -68.57 14.34 16.41
CA ALA A 9 -67.87 15.58 16.11
C ALA A 9 -66.40 15.32 15.70
N TRP A 10 -65.90 16.10 14.75
CA TRP A 10 -64.49 16.14 14.37
C TRP A 10 -63.95 17.56 14.50
N LEU A 11 -62.79 17.67 15.16
CA LEU A 11 -62.02 18.87 15.43
C LEU A 11 -61.18 19.26 14.20
N SER A 12 -61.14 20.56 13.91
CA SER A 12 -60.26 21.18 12.91
C SER A 12 -58.78 21.01 13.26
N GLY A 13 -57.98 20.56 12.30
CA GLY A 13 -56.52 20.51 12.40
C GLY A 13 -55.86 21.22 11.21
N CYS A 14 -55.19 22.35 11.46
CA CYS A 14 -54.31 23.02 10.51
C CYS A 14 -53.07 22.16 10.25
N LYS A 15 -52.80 21.81 8.99
CA LYS A 15 -51.58 21.13 8.56
C LYS A 15 -50.66 22.12 7.83
N THR A 16 -49.53 22.44 8.46
CA THR A 16 -48.39 23.12 7.83
C THR A 16 -47.61 22.11 6.97
N PRO A 17 -47.24 22.42 5.72
CA PRO A 17 -46.41 21.51 4.92
C PRO A 17 -44.95 21.53 5.39
N MET A 18 -44.37 20.35 5.55
CA MET A 18 -42.96 20.14 5.93
C MET A 18 -42.05 20.28 4.71
N PRO A 19 -40.87 20.93 4.81
CA PRO A 19 -39.92 21.03 3.71
C PRO A 19 -39.29 19.67 3.38
N ALA A 20 -39.12 19.38 2.10
CA ALA A 20 -38.47 18.16 1.62
C ALA A 20 -36.96 18.14 1.98
N PRO A 21 -36.38 16.97 2.30
CA PRO A 21 -34.95 16.84 2.60
C PRO A 21 -34.11 17.06 1.33
N ALA A 22 -33.01 17.82 1.47
CA ALA A 22 -32.05 18.07 0.40
C ALA A 22 -31.36 16.77 -0.07
N PRO A 23 -31.03 16.64 -1.37
CA PRO A 23 -30.33 15.47 -1.89
C PRO A 23 -28.91 15.38 -1.32
N ALA A 24 -28.50 14.17 -0.93
CA ALA A 24 -27.16 13.89 -0.46
C ALA A 24 -26.10 14.11 -1.56
N PRO A 25 -24.88 14.57 -1.22
CA PRO A 25 -23.82 14.76 -2.20
C PRO A 25 -23.39 13.40 -2.77
N VAL A 26 -23.39 13.32 -4.11
CA VAL A 26 -22.87 12.15 -4.82
C VAL A 26 -21.36 12.02 -4.60
N PRO A 27 -20.83 10.85 -4.21
CA PRO A 27 -19.39 10.66 -4.06
C PRO A 27 -18.73 10.80 -5.41
N SER A 28 -17.86 11.82 -5.53
CA SER A 28 -17.02 12.02 -6.71
C SER A 28 -16.06 10.82 -6.83
N THR A 29 -16.37 9.91 -7.75
CA THR A 29 -15.52 8.76 -8.07
C THR A 29 -14.30 9.31 -8.80
N ARG A 30 -13.20 9.52 -8.06
CA ARG A 30 -11.91 9.89 -8.66
C ARG A 30 -11.52 8.75 -9.62
N PRO A 31 -11.27 9.01 -10.91
CA PRO A 31 -10.78 7.99 -11.83
C PRO A 31 -9.51 7.36 -11.27
N ALA A 32 -9.46 6.03 -11.24
CA ALA A 32 -8.23 5.32 -10.89
C ALA A 32 -7.11 5.75 -11.86
N PRO A 33 -5.90 6.04 -11.37
CA PRO A 33 -4.77 6.36 -12.23
C PRO A 33 -4.58 5.26 -13.28
N ALA A 34 -4.43 5.64 -14.55
CA ALA A 34 -4.12 4.68 -15.61
C ALA A 34 -2.84 3.89 -15.23
N PRO A 35 -2.79 2.58 -15.50
CA PRO A 35 -1.61 1.78 -15.19
C PRO A 35 -0.40 2.36 -15.93
N ALA A 36 0.65 2.69 -15.17
CA ALA A 36 1.93 3.06 -15.75
C ALA A 36 2.42 1.94 -16.70
N PRO A 37 3.14 2.27 -17.79
CA PRO A 37 3.71 1.26 -18.66
C PRO A 37 4.56 0.29 -17.82
N ALA A 38 4.31 -1.01 -17.99
CA ALA A 38 5.05 -2.03 -17.26
C ALA A 38 6.55 -1.89 -17.57
N ALA A 39 7.38 -1.81 -16.52
CA ALA A 39 8.82 -1.79 -16.66
C ALA A 39 9.28 -3.01 -17.49
N PRO A 40 10.27 -2.85 -18.39
CA PRO A 40 10.76 -3.95 -19.20
C PRO A 40 11.30 -5.07 -18.32
N ALA A 41 10.96 -6.32 -18.64
CA ALA A 41 11.42 -7.49 -17.88
C ALA A 41 12.96 -7.52 -17.80
N ALA A 42 13.48 -7.63 -16.59
CA ALA A 42 14.90 -7.73 -16.32
C ALA A 42 15.52 -8.93 -17.05
N ARG A 43 16.74 -8.74 -17.57
CA ARG A 43 17.50 -9.77 -18.30
C ARG A 43 18.62 -10.33 -17.44
N THR A 44 19.04 -9.61 -16.42
CA THR A 44 20.10 -10.01 -15.50
C THR A 44 19.67 -9.85 -14.04
N PRO A 45 20.26 -10.58 -13.09
CA PRO A 45 19.99 -10.39 -11.66
C PRO A 45 20.27 -8.96 -11.18
N THR A 46 21.29 -8.30 -11.73
CA THR A 46 21.63 -6.90 -11.39
C THR A 46 20.56 -5.92 -11.85
N GLU A 47 20.10 -6.04 -13.10
CA GLU A 47 18.97 -5.24 -13.61
C GLU A 47 17.73 -5.45 -12.76
N PHE A 48 17.44 -6.70 -12.38
CA PHE A 48 16.31 -7.04 -11.52
C PHE A 48 16.40 -6.34 -10.16
N ARG A 49 17.55 -6.42 -9.46
CA ARG A 49 17.71 -5.75 -8.16
C ARG A 49 17.48 -4.25 -8.26
N LEU A 50 18.03 -3.60 -9.28
CA LEU A 50 17.86 -2.17 -9.50
C LEU A 50 16.40 -1.80 -9.79
N GLN A 51 15.71 -2.56 -10.65
CA GLN A 51 14.29 -2.37 -10.94
C GLN A 51 13.43 -2.58 -9.69
N ALA A 52 13.70 -3.63 -8.92
CA ALA A 52 12.99 -3.95 -7.70
C ALA A 52 13.16 -2.87 -6.63
N ALA A 53 14.38 -2.33 -6.47
CA ALA A 53 14.68 -1.25 -5.54
C ALA A 53 13.97 0.06 -5.94
N ARG A 54 13.94 0.41 -7.24
CA ARG A 54 13.17 1.57 -7.73
C ARG A 54 11.68 1.42 -7.47
N ARG A 55 11.12 0.25 -7.78
CA ARG A 55 9.72 -0.07 -7.51
C ARG A 55 9.39 0.00 -6.03
N LEU A 56 10.32 -0.46 -5.18
CA LEU A 56 10.19 -0.37 -3.73
C LEU A 56 10.09 1.10 -3.28
N VAL A 57 10.88 2.01 -3.85
CA VAL A 57 10.74 3.45 -3.59
C VAL A 57 9.42 4.00 -4.09
N GLU A 58 9.05 3.73 -5.34
CA GLU A 58 7.82 4.22 -5.97
C GLU A 58 6.56 3.83 -5.17
N ALA A 59 6.49 2.57 -4.71
CA ALA A 59 5.38 2.07 -3.91
C ALA A 59 5.38 2.59 -2.45
N ASN A 60 6.45 3.24 -2.02
CA ASN A 60 6.66 3.71 -0.65
C ASN A 60 7.11 5.18 -0.59
N ALA A 61 6.65 6.03 -1.52
CA ALA A 61 7.12 7.41 -1.67
C ALA A 61 7.05 8.26 -0.37
N GLY A 62 6.09 8.00 0.53
CA GLY A 62 5.97 8.68 1.83
C GLY A 62 6.81 8.09 2.97
N MET A 63 7.50 6.97 2.73
CA MET A 63 8.32 6.25 3.72
C MET A 63 9.75 6.05 3.24
N THR A 64 10.16 6.74 2.19
CA THR A 64 11.50 6.61 1.61
C THR A 64 12.21 7.94 1.54
N TYR A 65 13.54 7.91 1.57
CA TYR A 65 14.40 9.06 1.31
C TYR A 65 15.37 8.73 0.17
N LEU A 66 15.76 9.77 -0.57
CA LEU A 66 16.61 9.65 -1.76
C LEU A 66 17.92 10.41 -1.64
N GLU A 67 18.02 11.25 -0.62
CA GLU A 67 19.24 11.91 -0.19
C GLU A 67 20.30 10.89 0.26
N ASP A 68 21.48 11.40 0.62
CA ASP A 68 22.54 10.57 1.20
C ASP A 68 22.08 9.93 2.51
N ALA A 69 22.49 8.67 2.72
CA ALA A 69 22.17 7.94 3.94
C ALA A 69 22.81 8.62 5.17
N PRO A 70 22.05 8.90 6.24
CA PRO A 70 22.59 9.57 7.41
C PRO A 70 23.53 8.66 8.20
N GLU A 71 24.51 9.28 8.86
CA GLU A 71 25.42 8.62 9.79
C GLU A 71 25.23 9.17 11.21
N PRO A 72 24.84 8.35 12.20
CA PRO A 72 24.52 6.93 12.11
C PRO A 72 23.11 6.64 11.54
N LEU A 73 22.95 5.48 10.91
CA LEU A 73 21.63 4.96 10.55
C LEU A 73 20.85 4.50 11.79
N LEU A 74 19.54 4.73 11.81
CA LEU A 74 18.66 4.26 12.88
C LEU A 74 18.65 2.73 12.95
N ALA A 75 18.45 2.06 11.81
CA ALA A 75 18.37 0.59 11.74
C ALA A 75 18.67 0.06 10.33
N ILE A 76 19.16 -1.19 10.27
CA ILE A 76 19.48 -1.87 9.00
C ILE A 76 18.95 -3.31 9.02
N PRO A 77 17.63 -3.52 8.94
CA PRO A 77 17.10 -4.85 8.69
C PRO A 77 17.48 -5.32 7.28
N VAL A 78 17.78 -6.62 7.15
CA VAL A 78 18.03 -7.27 5.86
C VAL A 78 16.99 -8.34 5.66
N LEU A 79 16.26 -8.26 4.56
CA LEU A 79 15.15 -9.14 4.24
C LEU A 79 15.41 -9.82 2.90
N GLU A 80 14.81 -10.99 2.73
CA GLU A 80 14.78 -11.71 1.48
C GLU A 80 13.35 -12.12 1.15
N ALA A 81 12.87 -11.76 -0.03
CA ALA A 81 11.61 -12.22 -0.59
C ALA A 81 11.85 -13.37 -1.58
N GLU A 82 11.20 -14.51 -1.35
CA GLU A 82 11.05 -15.58 -2.34
C GLU A 82 9.93 -15.20 -3.29
N LEU A 83 10.17 -15.30 -4.60
CA LEU A 83 9.25 -14.82 -5.63
C LEU A 83 8.72 -15.94 -6.52
N ASP A 84 7.50 -15.77 -7.03
CA ASP A 84 6.96 -16.59 -8.12
C ASP A 84 7.41 -16.09 -9.51
N ALA A 85 6.92 -16.75 -10.57
CA ALA A 85 7.29 -16.42 -11.95
C ALA A 85 6.85 -15.01 -12.38
N ASP A 86 5.81 -14.47 -11.77
CA ASP A 86 5.28 -13.13 -12.06
C ASP A 86 5.82 -12.07 -11.08
N GLY A 87 6.76 -12.46 -10.20
CA GLY A 87 7.37 -11.58 -9.20
C GLY A 87 6.50 -11.32 -7.98
N ARG A 88 5.44 -12.10 -7.74
CA ARG A 88 4.68 -12.01 -6.48
C ARG A 88 5.50 -12.63 -5.36
N ILE A 89 5.35 -12.07 -4.17
CA ILE A 89 6.01 -12.59 -2.97
C ILE A 89 5.31 -13.88 -2.53
N LEU A 90 6.07 -14.97 -2.48
CA LEU A 90 5.67 -16.24 -1.88
C LEU A 90 5.93 -16.25 -0.38
N LYS A 91 7.11 -15.77 0.01
CA LYS A 91 7.57 -15.75 1.40
C LYS A 91 8.56 -14.61 1.62
N ILE A 92 8.58 -14.07 2.84
CA ILE A 92 9.62 -13.13 3.28
C ILE A 92 10.36 -13.77 4.45
N ASN A 93 11.69 -13.83 4.35
CA ASN A 93 12.60 -14.26 5.39
C ASN A 93 13.37 -13.04 5.89
N VAL A 94 13.45 -12.82 7.21
CA VAL A 94 14.31 -11.78 7.79
C VAL A 94 15.70 -12.39 8.01
N LEU A 95 16.69 -11.89 7.28
CA LEU A 95 18.08 -12.35 7.36
C LEU A 95 18.86 -11.65 8.48
N ARG A 96 18.56 -10.37 8.75
CA ARG A 96 19.16 -9.60 9.84
C ARG A 96 18.10 -8.75 10.53
N TYR A 97 17.99 -8.91 11.84
CA TYR A 97 17.24 -8.01 12.70
C TYR A 97 18.15 -6.86 13.18
N PRO A 98 17.64 -5.62 13.26
CA PRO A 98 18.38 -4.53 13.85
C PRO A 98 18.39 -4.66 15.38
N SER A 99 19.43 -4.14 16.03
CA SER A 99 19.57 -4.16 17.49
C SER A 99 18.63 -3.17 18.17
N GLN A 100 18.51 -1.97 17.59
CA GLN A 100 17.60 -0.90 17.98
C GLN A 100 16.47 -0.74 16.96
N ALA A 101 15.42 0.01 17.32
CA ALA A 101 14.26 0.28 16.45
C ALA A 101 13.73 -0.99 15.75
N LYS A 102 13.45 -2.04 16.52
CA LYS A 102 13.04 -3.38 16.02
C LYS A 102 11.75 -3.33 15.19
N ASP A 103 10.92 -2.32 15.41
CA ASP A 103 9.73 -2.01 14.61
C ASP A 103 10.05 -1.81 13.12
N THR A 104 11.26 -1.35 12.78
CA THR A 104 11.69 -1.15 11.38
C THR A 104 11.72 -2.45 10.56
N THR A 105 11.88 -3.61 11.20
CA THR A 105 11.76 -4.90 10.50
C THR A 105 10.35 -5.08 9.92
N GLN A 106 9.30 -4.77 10.68
CA GLN A 106 7.93 -4.89 10.20
C GLN A 106 7.64 -3.83 9.11
N LEU A 107 8.15 -2.62 9.28
CA LEU A 107 8.04 -1.57 8.25
C LEU A 107 8.67 -2.02 6.92
N ALA A 108 9.84 -2.68 6.96
CA ALA A 108 10.49 -3.24 5.78
C ALA A 108 9.69 -4.40 5.15
N ILE A 109 9.10 -5.29 5.96
CA ILE A 109 8.21 -6.35 5.47
C ILE A 109 7.02 -5.75 4.72
N ASP A 110 6.38 -4.74 5.30
CA ASP A 110 5.20 -4.10 4.70
C ASP A 110 5.59 -3.29 3.45
N ALA A 111 6.78 -2.68 3.44
CA ALA A 111 7.31 -2.01 2.27
C ALA A 111 7.54 -2.98 1.11
N MET A 112 8.13 -4.16 1.38
CA MET A 112 8.28 -5.20 0.37
C MET A 112 6.94 -5.65 -0.21
N LYS A 113 5.95 -5.87 0.67
CA LYS A 113 4.60 -6.28 0.26
C LYS A 113 3.91 -5.22 -0.62
N ARG A 114 4.01 -3.94 -0.28
CA ARG A 114 3.49 -2.84 -1.10
C ARG A 114 4.19 -2.73 -2.46
N GLY A 115 5.50 -3.03 -2.49
CA GLY A 115 6.28 -3.05 -3.73
C GLY A 115 5.97 -4.23 -4.64
N ALA A 116 5.33 -5.29 -4.17
CA ALA A 116 4.99 -6.43 -5.00
C ALA A 116 3.91 -6.07 -6.06
N PRO A 117 3.87 -6.78 -7.22
CA PRO A 117 4.85 -7.75 -7.71
C PRO A 117 6.12 -7.10 -8.28
N TYR A 118 7.27 -7.76 -8.24
CA TYR A 118 8.57 -7.24 -8.69
C TYR A 118 8.93 -7.48 -10.17
N GLY A 119 7.95 -7.88 -10.98
CA GLY A 119 8.11 -8.11 -12.41
C GLY A 119 8.36 -9.57 -12.79
N ASP A 120 8.42 -9.84 -14.10
CA ASP A 120 8.53 -11.20 -14.63
C ASP A 120 9.92 -11.81 -14.36
N MET A 121 9.94 -12.93 -13.63
CA MET A 121 11.15 -13.64 -13.23
C MET A 121 11.56 -14.74 -14.22
N ARG A 122 10.73 -15.08 -15.21
CA ARG A 122 10.94 -16.24 -16.11
C ARG A 122 12.24 -16.20 -16.91
N ARG A 123 12.81 -15.02 -17.11
CA ARG A 123 14.07 -14.80 -17.83
C ARG A 123 15.31 -14.91 -16.94
N LEU A 124 15.13 -14.95 -15.62
CA LEU A 124 16.19 -15.00 -14.63
C LEU A 124 16.43 -16.45 -14.17
N PRO A 125 17.68 -16.82 -13.83
CA PRO A 125 17.97 -18.13 -13.26
C PRO A 125 17.28 -18.30 -11.91
N LYS A 126 16.81 -19.52 -11.63
CA LYS A 126 16.30 -19.91 -10.31
C LYS A 126 17.47 -20.12 -9.32
N PRO A 127 17.25 -19.98 -8.00
CA PRO A 127 15.99 -19.59 -7.34
C PRO A 127 15.70 -18.10 -7.46
N TRP A 128 14.42 -17.74 -7.56
CA TRP A 128 13.97 -16.35 -7.64
C TRP A 128 13.86 -15.74 -6.23
N ARG A 129 14.91 -15.00 -5.85
CA ARG A 129 15.02 -14.37 -4.53
C ARG A 129 15.40 -12.90 -4.71
N TYR A 130 14.76 -12.03 -3.93
CA TYR A 130 15.11 -10.62 -3.84
C TYR A 130 15.56 -10.30 -2.43
N THR A 131 16.85 -10.07 -2.26
CA THR A 131 17.46 -9.69 -0.98
C THR A 131 17.75 -8.21 -0.99
N GLU A 132 17.26 -7.49 0.02
CA GLU A 132 17.44 -6.04 0.14
C GLU A 132 17.73 -5.65 1.59
N ALA A 133 18.66 -4.70 1.76
CA ALA A 133 18.94 -4.07 3.05
C ALA A 133 18.27 -2.70 3.09
N PHE A 134 17.58 -2.40 4.19
CA PHE A 134 16.81 -1.15 4.33
C PHE A 134 17.59 -0.22 5.24
N LEU A 135 18.08 0.88 4.71
CA LEU A 135 18.82 1.88 5.47
C LEU A 135 17.81 2.85 6.10
N PHE A 136 17.43 2.65 7.36
CA PHE A 136 16.45 3.52 8.04
C PHE A 136 17.10 4.75 8.66
N ASP A 137 16.47 5.92 8.47
CA ASP A 137 16.79 7.16 9.19
C ASP A 137 16.00 7.28 10.51
N ASP A 138 16.28 8.32 11.29
CA ASP A 138 15.59 8.58 12.57
C ASP A 138 14.08 8.84 12.42
N ASN A 139 13.64 9.26 11.24
CA ASN A 139 12.23 9.46 10.92
C ASN A 139 11.52 8.18 10.48
N ARG A 140 12.21 7.02 10.53
CA ARG A 140 11.74 5.73 10.04
C ARG A 140 11.41 5.71 8.56
N ARG A 141 12.00 6.63 7.77
CA ARG A 141 12.06 6.50 6.31
C ARG A 141 13.22 5.59 5.96
N PHE A 142 13.13 4.88 4.84
CA PHE A 142 14.20 3.98 4.40
C PHE A 142 14.73 4.32 3.00
N LYS A 143 15.97 3.95 2.73
CA LYS A 143 16.53 3.85 1.38
C LYS A 143 16.92 2.39 1.13
N PRO A 144 16.54 1.78 -0.01
CA PRO A 144 17.09 0.47 -0.39
C PRO A 144 18.59 0.64 -0.59
N ARG A 145 19.42 -0.22 0.02
CA ARG A 145 20.88 -0.21 -0.15
C ARG A 145 21.27 -0.29 -1.61
N THR A 146 20.52 -1.01 -2.45
CA THR A 146 20.78 -1.09 -3.90
C THR A 146 20.81 0.29 -4.59
N LEU A 147 20.16 1.32 -4.02
CA LEU A 147 20.16 2.70 -4.55
C LEU A 147 21.20 3.61 -3.86
N ASP A 148 22.09 3.03 -3.06
CA ASP A 148 23.14 3.71 -2.29
C ASP A 148 24.53 3.12 -2.60
N GLU A 149 24.62 2.22 -3.60
CA GLU A 149 25.88 1.60 -4.08
C GLU A 149 26.69 2.47 -5.03
#